data_AF-A0A2N1RL50-F1
#
_entry.id   AF-A0A2N1RL50-F1
#
_cell.length_a   1.000
_cell.length_b   1.000
_cell.length_c   1.000
_cell.angle_alpha   90.00
_cell.angle_beta   90.00
_cell.angle_gamma   90.00
#
_symmetry.space_group_name_H-M   'P 1'
#
loop_
_entity.id
_entity.type
_entity.pdbx_description
1 polymer ?
#
loop_
_entity_poly.entity_id
_entity_poly.type
_entity_poly.pdbx_seq_one_letter_code
_entity_poly.pdbx_strand_id
1 'polypeptide(L)'
;KFPCDPSDLVHFRKRIGEAGIEKIFAYSVRLHGRDAMSKQVLSDTTVQENNTTYPTDAKLAKRIIDKGTRIAKQEGVIQRQSYTRVSKQLLRDTFNSQHPKRRKKAQKAQKKLNTIAGRILRELQHKLPEEILPDYQDELARYQSVLNQKISDKNKIYSLHKPFTACIAKGKAHKKYEYGNKVGLLLNPKNLVILGIDSFEGNPHDSNTIEPLLSQMENNFNYLPQEVVYDRGGRGKPHIKGVLISTPKPLKKSASAYQKRKTRRKFRRRAAIEPVIGHLKTDFRMGKNYLNGRNSPKINALLAATGWNLKKMMEKLKQELLHLYLLLKTRYFYFFLNLSS
;
A
#
# COMPACT_ATOMS: atom_id res chain seq x y z
N LYS A 1 -28.88 14.68 -4.37
CA LYS A 1 -28.95 13.19 -4.32
C LYS A 1 -27.64 12.63 -4.86
N PHE A 2 -27.07 11.60 -4.23
CA PHE A 2 -25.91 10.91 -4.82
C PHE A 2 -26.34 10.16 -6.10
N PRO A 3 -25.45 10.00 -7.09
CA PRO A 3 -25.78 9.35 -8.37
C PRO A 3 -26.01 7.83 -8.23
N CYS A 4 -25.62 7.23 -7.11
CA CYS A 4 -25.84 5.82 -6.76
C CYS A 4 -25.94 5.70 -5.23
N ASP A 5 -26.40 4.54 -4.73
CA ASP A 5 -26.38 4.25 -3.31
C ASP A 5 -24.91 4.15 -2.84
N PRO A 6 -24.52 4.79 -1.72
CA PRO A 6 -23.14 4.74 -1.22
C PRO A 6 -22.58 3.32 -1.03
N SER A 7 -23.45 2.33 -0.82
CA SER A 7 -23.09 0.92 -0.66
C SER A 7 -22.83 0.18 -1.97
N ASP A 8 -23.33 0.66 -3.12
CA ASP A 8 -23.27 -0.04 -4.41
C ASP A 8 -21.84 -0.37 -4.82
N LEU A 9 -20.93 0.60 -4.70
CA LEU A 9 -19.50 0.40 -5.03
C LEU A 9 -18.82 -0.59 -4.07
N VAL A 10 -19.29 -0.69 -2.83
CA VAL A 10 -18.79 -1.69 -1.87
C VAL A 10 -19.25 -3.08 -2.28
N HIS A 11 -20.54 -3.23 -2.63
CA HIS A 11 -21.10 -4.49 -3.10
C HIS A 11 -20.46 -4.94 -4.42
N PHE A 12 -20.31 -4.03 -5.39
CA PHE A 12 -19.63 -4.29 -6.65
C PHE A 12 -18.21 -4.80 -6.44
N ARG A 13 -17.40 -4.06 -5.67
CA ARG A 13 -16.01 -4.45 -5.38
C ARG A 13 -15.93 -5.82 -4.70
N LYS A 14 -16.80 -6.11 -3.73
CA LYS A 14 -16.84 -7.40 -3.05
C LYS A 14 -17.22 -8.53 -4.02
N ARG A 15 -18.18 -8.28 -4.92
CA ARG A 15 -18.68 -9.24 -5.91
C ARG A 15 -17.60 -9.64 -6.92
N ILE A 16 -16.89 -8.66 -7.49
CA ILE A 16 -15.86 -8.93 -8.50
C ILE A 16 -14.53 -9.38 -7.87
N GLY A 17 -14.32 -9.06 -6.60
CA GLY A 17 -13.15 -9.47 -5.84
C GLY A 17 -11.83 -8.94 -6.41
N GLU A 18 -10.72 -9.55 -5.97
CA GLU A 18 -9.38 -9.21 -6.44
C GLU A 18 -9.21 -9.50 -7.93
N ALA A 19 -9.66 -10.68 -8.39
CA ALA A 19 -9.53 -11.11 -9.79
C ALA A 19 -10.28 -10.20 -10.77
N GLY A 20 -11.46 -9.69 -10.40
CA GLY A 20 -12.20 -8.76 -11.23
C GLY A 20 -11.54 -7.37 -11.30
N ILE A 21 -11.00 -6.88 -10.18
CA ILE A 21 -10.25 -5.62 -10.15
C ILE A 21 -8.95 -5.75 -10.94
N GLU A 22 -8.28 -6.90 -10.88
CA GLU A 22 -7.11 -7.23 -11.68
C GLU A 22 -7.42 -7.14 -13.19
N LYS A 23 -8.58 -7.67 -13.62
CA LYS A 23 -9.03 -7.52 -15.01
C LYS A 23 -9.24 -6.06 -15.39
N ILE A 24 -9.86 -5.25 -14.54
CA ILE A 24 -10.04 -3.80 -14.78
C ILE A 24 -8.68 -3.12 -14.96
N PHE A 25 -7.71 -3.42 -14.09
CA PHE A 25 -6.34 -2.93 -14.23
C PHE A 25 -5.71 -3.38 -15.55
N ALA A 26 -5.80 -4.65 -15.90
CA ALA A 26 -5.26 -5.18 -17.16
C ALA A 26 -5.88 -4.48 -18.38
N TYR A 27 -7.20 -4.24 -18.39
CA TYR A 27 -7.86 -3.47 -19.43
C TYR A 27 -7.33 -2.04 -19.51
N SER A 28 -7.09 -1.38 -18.37
CA SER A 28 -6.52 -0.02 -18.36
C SER A 28 -5.15 0.07 -19.05
N VAL A 29 -4.36 -1.01 -18.99
CA VAL A 29 -3.07 -1.12 -19.71
C VAL A 29 -3.31 -1.38 -21.19
N ARG A 30 -4.20 -2.32 -21.53
CA ARG A 30 -4.52 -2.69 -22.93
C ARG A 30 -5.02 -1.50 -23.75
N LEU A 31 -5.70 -0.52 -23.15
CA LEU A 31 -6.13 0.70 -23.85
C LEU A 31 -4.96 1.44 -24.52
N HIS A 32 -3.74 1.34 -23.98
CA HIS A 32 -2.55 1.98 -24.56
C HIS A 32 -1.92 1.17 -25.71
N GLY A 33 -2.47 0.00 -26.05
CA GLY A 33 -2.01 -0.83 -27.15
C GLY A 33 -0.53 -1.22 -27.05
N ARG A 34 0.18 -1.18 -28.19
CA ARG A 34 1.61 -1.49 -28.25
C ARG A 34 2.47 -0.48 -27.48
N ASP A 35 2.00 0.76 -27.28
CA ASP A 35 2.74 1.79 -26.58
C ASP A 35 2.89 1.49 -25.08
N ALA A 36 1.97 0.72 -24.49
CA ALA A 36 2.12 0.25 -23.11
C ALA A 36 3.35 -0.64 -22.93
N MET A 37 3.70 -1.44 -23.93
CA MET A 37 4.78 -2.42 -23.80
C MET A 37 6.14 -1.78 -24.07
N SER A 38 7.16 -2.22 -23.32
CA SER A 38 8.53 -1.74 -23.47
C SER A 38 9.51 -2.85 -23.09
N LYS A 39 10.60 -2.95 -23.86
CA LYS A 39 11.73 -3.86 -23.57
C LYS A 39 12.38 -3.57 -22.21
N GLN A 40 12.24 -2.35 -21.71
CA GLN A 40 12.72 -1.94 -20.39
C GLN A 40 11.56 -1.41 -19.55
N VAL A 41 11.51 -1.78 -18.28
CA VAL A 41 10.57 -1.24 -17.29
C VAL A 41 11.32 -0.67 -16.08
N LEU A 42 10.70 0.29 -15.39
CA LEU A 42 11.20 0.85 -14.14
C LEU A 42 10.46 0.19 -12.99
N SER A 43 11.15 -0.07 -11.89
CA SER A 43 10.55 -0.67 -10.71
C SER A 43 10.99 0.05 -9.44
N ASP A 44 10.08 0.10 -8.48
CA ASP A 44 10.31 0.65 -7.14
C ASP A 44 9.25 0.11 -6.17
N THR A 45 9.51 0.23 -4.87
CA THR A 45 8.54 -0.07 -3.83
C THR A 45 8.20 1.17 -3.00
N THR A 46 6.92 1.27 -2.67
CA THR A 46 6.39 2.28 -1.78
C THR A 46 5.60 1.63 -0.66
N VAL A 47 5.15 2.44 0.30
CA VAL A 47 4.25 1.98 1.37
C VAL A 47 2.89 2.62 1.16
N GLN A 48 1.87 1.78 1.09
CA GLN A 48 0.47 2.22 1.17
C GLN A 48 0.07 2.16 2.64
N GLU A 49 -0.09 3.30 3.29
CA GLU A 49 -0.45 3.33 4.71
C GLU A 49 -1.87 2.81 4.92
N ASN A 50 -2.09 2.08 6.00
CA ASN A 50 -3.45 1.65 6.34
C ASN A 50 -4.16 2.76 7.12
N ASN A 51 -5.49 2.88 6.94
CA ASN A 51 -6.33 3.75 7.75
C ASN A 51 -6.42 3.26 9.21
N THR A 52 -5.33 3.46 9.94
CA THR A 52 -5.16 3.08 11.33
C THR A 52 -4.66 4.29 12.12
N THR A 53 -4.97 4.33 13.40
CA THR A 53 -4.37 5.30 14.30
C THR A 53 -2.93 4.90 14.57
N TYR A 54 -2.02 5.87 14.73
CA TYR A 54 -0.61 5.59 15.07
C TYR A 54 -0.51 4.54 16.20
N PRO A 55 0.15 3.39 15.94
CA PRO A 55 0.03 2.21 16.78
C PRO A 55 0.99 2.28 17.96
N THR A 56 0.45 2.62 19.12
CA THR A 56 1.17 2.52 20.39
C THR A 56 0.64 1.33 21.18
N ASP A 57 1.51 0.68 21.96
CA ASP A 57 1.11 -0.42 22.84
C ASP A 57 -0.03 0.02 23.78
N ALA A 58 -0.05 1.28 24.21
CA ALA A 58 -1.11 1.86 25.06
C ALA A 58 -2.46 1.83 24.35
N LYS A 59 -2.48 2.28 23.08
CA LYS A 59 -3.70 2.32 22.27
C LYS A 59 -4.18 0.93 21.94
N LEU A 60 -3.27 0.00 21.67
CA LEU A 60 -3.61 -1.40 21.41
C LEU A 60 -4.24 -2.05 22.66
N ALA A 61 -3.58 -1.93 23.82
CA ALA A 61 -4.13 -2.44 25.08
C ALA A 61 -5.48 -1.81 25.43
N LYS A 62 -5.63 -0.49 25.26
CA LYS A 62 -6.92 0.20 25.44
C LYS A 62 -7.99 -0.32 24.48
N ARG A 63 -7.67 -0.56 23.22
CA ARG A 63 -8.62 -1.12 22.25
C ARG A 63 -9.02 -2.55 22.60
N ILE A 64 -8.11 -3.35 23.15
CA ILE A 64 -8.43 -4.70 23.67
C ILE A 64 -9.42 -4.58 24.84
N ILE A 65 -9.21 -3.64 25.76
CA ILE A 65 -10.15 -3.38 26.86
C ILE A 65 -11.54 -3.03 26.31
N ASP A 66 -11.63 -2.05 25.39
CA ASP A 66 -12.91 -1.61 24.84
C ASP A 66 -13.65 -2.74 24.11
N LYS A 67 -12.91 -3.52 23.30
CA LYS A 67 -13.49 -4.62 22.54
C LYS A 67 -13.89 -5.78 23.46
N GLY A 68 -13.06 -6.13 24.44
CA GLY A 68 -13.38 -7.17 25.41
C GLY A 68 -14.61 -6.82 26.26
N THR A 69 -14.75 -5.56 26.70
CA THR A 69 -15.97 -5.08 27.35
C THR A 69 -17.18 -5.10 26.41
N ARG A 70 -17.00 -4.90 25.09
CA ARG A 70 -18.10 -5.05 24.13
C ARG A 70 -18.55 -6.50 24.01
N ILE A 71 -17.63 -7.44 23.87
CA ILE A 71 -17.93 -8.88 23.85
C ILE A 71 -18.67 -9.27 25.12
N ALA A 72 -18.16 -8.88 26.30
CA ALA A 72 -18.83 -9.19 27.56
C ALA A 72 -20.28 -8.68 27.63
N LYS A 73 -20.56 -7.50 27.05
CA LYS A 73 -21.93 -6.96 26.99
C LYS A 73 -22.82 -7.68 25.99
N GLN A 74 -22.27 -8.07 24.84
CA GLN A 74 -23.01 -8.80 23.81
C GLN A 74 -23.42 -10.18 24.32
N GLU A 75 -22.49 -10.87 24.99
CA GLU A 75 -22.68 -12.24 25.48
C GLU A 75 -23.21 -12.31 26.92
N GLY A 76 -23.67 -11.20 27.51
CA GLY A 76 -24.24 -11.17 28.87
C GLY A 76 -23.26 -11.52 30.00
N VAL A 77 -21.94 -11.53 29.75
CA VAL A 77 -20.92 -11.86 30.75
C VAL A 77 -20.77 -10.74 31.78
N ILE A 78 -21.08 -11.05 33.04
CA ILE A 78 -20.90 -10.13 34.17
C ILE A 78 -19.40 -9.96 34.45
N GLN A 79 -18.86 -8.77 34.18
CA GLN A 79 -17.46 -8.41 34.49
C GLN A 79 -17.30 -8.06 35.98
N ARG A 80 -16.21 -8.51 36.61
CA ARG A 80 -15.87 -8.20 38.02
C ARG A 80 -15.79 -6.70 38.31
N GLN A 81 -15.32 -5.91 37.33
CA GLN A 81 -15.14 -4.48 37.48
C GLN A 81 -15.17 -3.78 36.11
N SER A 82 -15.81 -2.61 36.05
CA SER A 82 -15.72 -1.74 34.87
C SER A 82 -14.42 -0.94 34.87
N TYR A 83 -13.67 -1.02 33.76
CA TYR A 83 -12.44 -0.26 33.56
C TYR A 83 -12.60 0.93 32.62
N THR A 84 -13.82 1.23 32.15
CA THR A 84 -14.08 2.22 31.09
C THR A 84 -13.49 3.61 31.36
N ARG A 85 -13.69 4.13 32.58
CA ARG A 85 -13.17 5.44 32.99
C ARG A 85 -11.66 5.41 33.21
N VAL A 86 -11.19 4.37 33.90
CA VAL A 86 -9.77 4.19 34.28
C VAL A 86 -8.90 4.00 33.04
N SER A 87 -9.29 3.14 32.10
CA SER A 87 -8.53 2.89 30.87
C SER A 87 -8.41 4.14 29.99
N LYS A 88 -9.46 4.97 29.95
CA LYS A 88 -9.43 6.28 29.26
C LYS A 88 -8.40 7.21 29.89
N GLN A 89 -8.38 7.31 31.23
CA GLN A 89 -7.42 8.18 31.92
C GLN A 89 -5.98 7.67 31.80
N LEU A 90 -5.76 6.36 31.95
CA LEU A 90 -4.44 5.75 31.76
C LEU A 90 -3.90 6.00 30.34
N LEU A 91 -4.74 5.92 29.31
CA LEU A 91 -4.32 6.23 27.95
C LEU A 91 -3.86 7.69 27.82
N ARG A 92 -4.55 8.64 28.45
CA ARG A 92 -4.13 10.06 28.48
C ARG A 92 -2.80 10.24 29.20
N ASP A 93 -2.57 9.49 30.28
CA ASP A 93 -1.32 9.55 31.03
C ASP A 93 -0.12 9.02 30.23
N THR A 94 -0.34 8.18 29.22
CA THR A 94 0.72 7.74 28.29
C THR A 94 1.19 8.81 27.30
N PHE A 95 0.53 9.97 27.24
CA PHE A 95 0.91 11.06 26.35
C PHE A 95 2.32 11.58 26.64
N ASN A 96 3.03 11.96 25.57
CA ASN A 96 4.41 12.48 25.59
C ASN A 96 5.36 11.67 26.48
N SER A 97 5.41 10.35 26.23
CA SER A 97 6.23 9.40 26.99
C SER A 97 7.74 9.62 26.86
N GLN A 98 8.18 10.41 25.86
CA GLN A 98 9.58 10.78 25.65
C GLN A 98 10.04 11.89 26.60
N HIS A 99 9.13 12.69 27.16
CA HIS A 99 9.49 13.77 28.07
C HIS A 99 10.00 13.23 29.42
N PRO A 100 11.18 13.66 29.92
CA PRO A 100 11.81 13.10 31.13
C PRO A 100 10.89 13.07 32.36
N LYS A 101 10.20 14.18 32.65
CA LYS A 101 9.25 14.28 33.79
C LYS A 101 8.02 13.36 33.65
N ARG A 102 7.61 13.01 32.43
CA ARG A 102 6.40 12.20 32.17
C ARG A 102 6.71 10.73 31.96
N ARG A 103 7.94 10.38 31.57
CA ARG A 103 8.36 9.03 31.20
C ARG A 103 7.95 7.98 32.24
N LYS A 104 8.25 8.23 33.53
CA LYS A 104 7.88 7.31 34.62
C LYS A 104 6.36 7.12 34.74
N LYS A 105 5.57 8.20 34.67
CA LYS A 105 4.10 8.15 34.71
C LYS A 105 3.53 7.37 33.52
N ALA A 106 4.00 7.68 32.31
CA ALA A 106 3.56 7.04 31.08
C ALA A 106 3.87 5.52 31.08
N GLN A 107 5.06 5.12 31.55
CA GLN A 107 5.42 3.71 31.67
C GLN A 107 4.54 2.97 32.69
N LYS A 108 4.27 3.56 33.86
CA LYS A 108 3.34 2.98 34.85
C LYS A 108 1.93 2.84 34.27
N ALA A 109 1.43 3.87 33.57
CA ALA A 109 0.12 3.84 32.95
C ALA A 109 0.01 2.77 31.84
N GLN A 110 1.04 2.64 31.00
CA GLN A 110 1.14 1.57 30.01
C GLN A 110 1.08 0.18 30.65
N LYS A 111 1.90 -0.06 31.68
CA LYS A 111 1.92 -1.35 32.39
C LYS A 111 0.54 -1.67 32.96
N LYS A 112 -0.13 -0.68 33.58
CA LYS A 112 -1.48 -0.84 34.13
C LYS A 112 -2.52 -1.14 33.04
N LEU A 113 -2.44 -0.49 31.88
CA LEU A 113 -3.31 -0.82 30.73
C LEU A 113 -3.12 -2.28 30.29
N ASN A 114 -1.87 -2.76 30.18
CA ASN A 114 -1.60 -4.15 29.81
C ASN A 114 -2.15 -5.12 30.87
N THR A 115 -2.00 -4.82 32.16
CA THR A 115 -2.57 -5.65 33.24
C THR A 115 -4.10 -5.71 33.14
N ILE A 116 -4.77 -4.57 32.92
CA ILE A 116 -6.23 -4.52 32.80
C ILE A 116 -6.70 -5.29 31.56
N ALA A 117 -6.05 -5.08 30.41
CA ALA A 117 -6.36 -5.78 29.17
C ALA A 117 -6.22 -7.31 29.34
N GLY A 118 -5.13 -7.77 29.96
CA GLY A 118 -4.93 -9.20 30.23
C GLY A 118 -5.92 -9.76 31.25
N ARG A 119 -6.38 -8.94 32.22
CA ARG A 119 -7.43 -9.35 33.16
C ARG A 119 -8.77 -9.56 32.46
N ILE A 120 -9.19 -8.62 31.62
CA ILE A 120 -10.44 -8.74 30.84
C ILE A 120 -10.36 -9.95 29.90
N LEU A 121 -9.22 -10.14 29.24
CA LEU A 121 -9.02 -11.26 28.32
C LEU A 121 -9.17 -12.61 29.02
N ARG A 122 -8.50 -12.80 30.16
CA ARG A 122 -8.66 -14.02 30.97
C ARG A 122 -10.09 -14.19 31.48
N GLU A 123 -10.72 -13.10 31.93
CA GLU A 123 -12.11 -13.15 32.40
C GLU A 123 -13.08 -13.60 31.31
N LEU A 124 -12.91 -13.12 30.07
CA LEU A 124 -13.69 -13.59 28.91
C LEU A 124 -13.43 -15.08 28.63
N GLN A 125 -12.16 -15.49 28.58
CA GLN A 125 -11.79 -16.88 28.33
C GLN A 125 -12.37 -17.86 29.37
N HIS A 126 -12.56 -17.41 30.62
CA HIS A 126 -13.11 -18.24 31.68
C HIS A 126 -14.64 -18.19 31.80
N LYS A 127 -15.29 -17.11 31.35
CA LYS A 127 -16.73 -16.89 31.58
C LYS A 127 -17.59 -16.98 30.34
N LEU A 128 -17.01 -16.94 29.14
CA LEU A 128 -17.76 -17.18 27.92
C LEU A 128 -18.27 -18.64 27.92
N PRO A 129 -19.54 -18.88 27.55
CA PRO A 129 -20.06 -20.23 27.39
C PRO A 129 -19.21 -21.04 26.39
N GLU A 130 -19.07 -22.34 26.64
CA GLU A 130 -18.27 -23.24 25.76
C GLU A 130 -18.81 -23.27 24.32
N GLU A 131 -20.10 -23.04 24.14
CA GLU A 131 -20.76 -22.98 22.83
C GLU A 131 -20.36 -21.74 22.01
N ILE A 132 -20.09 -20.61 22.68
CA ILE A 132 -19.81 -19.30 22.04
C ILE A 132 -18.32 -19.00 21.98
N LEU A 133 -17.52 -19.57 22.89
CA LEU A 133 -16.08 -19.36 22.94
C LEU A 133 -15.35 -19.61 21.60
N PRO A 134 -15.71 -20.65 20.80
CA PRO A 134 -15.11 -20.88 19.49
C PRO A 134 -15.23 -19.69 18.53
N ASP A 135 -16.35 -18.96 18.56
CA ASP A 135 -16.61 -17.82 17.67
C ASP A 135 -15.64 -16.64 17.91
N TYR A 136 -15.13 -16.54 19.15
CA TYR A 136 -14.20 -15.48 19.56
C TYR A 136 -12.75 -15.94 19.63
N GLN A 137 -12.46 -17.23 19.47
CA GLN A 137 -11.15 -17.81 19.75
C GLN A 137 -10.03 -17.09 18.99
N ASP A 138 -10.20 -16.86 17.69
CA ASP A 138 -9.23 -16.14 16.85
C ASP A 138 -9.03 -14.69 17.28
N GLU A 139 -10.10 -14.01 17.70
CA GLU A 139 -10.02 -12.61 18.14
C GLU A 139 -9.33 -12.50 19.50
N LEU A 140 -9.64 -13.40 20.43
CA LEU A 140 -9.01 -13.48 21.75
C LEU A 140 -7.53 -13.89 21.65
N ALA A 141 -7.20 -14.86 20.78
CA ALA A 141 -5.83 -15.25 20.50
C ALA A 141 -5.01 -14.06 19.98
N ARG A 142 -5.57 -13.28 19.05
CA ARG A 142 -4.95 -12.06 18.54
C ARG A 142 -4.70 -11.02 19.64
N TYR A 143 -5.64 -10.83 20.56
CA TYR A 143 -5.44 -9.95 21.71
C TYR A 143 -4.31 -10.44 22.61
N GLN A 144 -4.25 -11.74 22.87
CA GLN A 144 -3.18 -12.33 23.67
C GLN A 144 -1.81 -12.10 23.02
N SER A 145 -1.69 -12.31 21.70
CA SER A 145 -0.46 -12.02 20.95
C SER A 145 -0.04 -10.56 21.07
N VAL A 146 -0.99 -9.63 20.97
CA VAL A 146 -0.73 -8.18 21.11
C VAL A 146 -0.27 -7.80 22.50
N LEU A 147 -0.78 -8.45 23.56
CA LEU A 147 -0.34 -8.17 24.93
C LEU A 147 1.04 -8.76 25.25
N ASN A 148 1.39 -9.85 24.57
CA ASN A 148 2.66 -10.56 24.77
C ASN A 148 3.82 -10.03 23.92
N GLN A 149 3.52 -9.29 22.84
CA GLN A 149 4.55 -8.81 21.92
C GLN A 149 5.57 -7.88 22.59
N LYS A 150 6.86 -8.13 22.37
CA LYS A 150 7.99 -7.33 22.83
C LYS A 150 8.50 -6.40 21.73
N ILE A 151 9.52 -5.61 22.02
CA ILE A 151 10.11 -4.66 21.05
C ILE A 151 10.87 -5.41 19.96
N SER A 152 11.58 -6.49 20.31
CA SER A 152 12.42 -7.30 19.42
C SER A 152 11.65 -8.30 18.57
N ASP A 153 10.35 -8.48 18.82
CA ASP A 153 9.57 -9.51 18.16
C ASP A 153 9.36 -9.20 16.68
N LYS A 154 9.40 -10.24 15.85
CA LYS A 154 9.05 -10.18 14.43
C LYS A 154 7.53 -10.29 14.28
N ASN A 155 7.00 -9.80 13.16
CA ASN A 155 5.58 -9.93 12.80
C ASN A 155 4.58 -9.39 13.85
N LYS A 156 4.93 -8.26 14.47
CA LYS A 156 4.07 -7.58 15.46
C LYS A 156 2.74 -7.14 14.86
N ILE A 157 1.71 -7.15 15.69
CA ILE A 157 0.39 -6.66 15.32
C ILE A 157 0.29 -5.18 15.67
N TYR A 158 0.27 -4.34 14.64
CA TYR A 158 0.14 -2.89 14.79
C TYR A 158 -1.31 -2.42 14.80
N SER A 159 -2.26 -3.26 14.40
CA SER A 159 -3.69 -2.90 14.37
C SER A 159 -4.60 -4.10 14.56
N LEU A 160 -5.52 -4.03 15.52
CA LEU A 160 -6.47 -5.12 15.80
C LEU A 160 -7.49 -5.36 14.69
N HIS A 161 -7.82 -4.32 13.91
CA HIS A 161 -8.82 -4.39 12.84
C HIS A 161 -8.19 -4.54 11.45
N LYS A 162 -6.87 -4.32 11.34
CA LYS A 162 -6.07 -4.56 10.12
C LYS A 162 -4.77 -5.28 10.50
N PRO A 163 -4.83 -6.56 10.91
CA PRO A 163 -3.67 -7.29 11.44
C PRO A 163 -2.52 -7.43 10.44
N PHE A 164 -2.82 -7.34 9.14
CA PHE A 164 -1.85 -7.34 8.03
C PHE A 164 -1.06 -6.02 7.86
N THR A 165 -1.23 -5.05 8.77
CA THR A 165 -0.47 -3.79 8.76
C THR A 165 0.95 -4.05 9.23
N ALA A 166 1.96 -3.76 8.41
CA ALA A 166 3.36 -3.85 8.75
C ALA A 166 3.94 -2.47 9.13
N CYS A 167 4.99 -2.46 9.93
CA CYS A 167 5.83 -1.29 10.17
C CYS A 167 7.00 -1.29 9.19
N ILE A 168 7.14 -0.24 8.39
CA ILE A 168 8.15 -0.14 7.34
C ILE A 168 8.95 1.15 7.55
N ALA A 169 10.26 1.03 7.71
CA ALA A 169 11.18 2.16 7.77
C ALA A 169 11.71 2.48 6.37
N LYS A 170 11.42 3.68 5.85
CA LYS A 170 11.85 4.14 4.50
C LYS A 170 12.90 5.27 4.54
N GLY A 171 13.60 5.44 5.67
CA GLY A 171 14.72 6.39 5.78
C GLY A 171 14.35 7.88 5.61
N LYS A 172 13.07 8.23 5.68
CA LYS A 172 12.60 9.63 5.53
C LYS A 172 12.89 10.40 6.83
N ALA A 173 13.56 11.56 6.70
CA ALA A 173 13.96 12.39 7.85
C ALA A 173 12.76 12.81 8.73
N HIS A 174 11.63 13.19 8.13
CA HIS A 174 10.43 13.66 8.84
C HIS A 174 9.49 12.53 9.30
N LYS A 175 9.68 11.30 8.83
CA LYS A 175 8.81 10.15 9.16
C LYS A 175 9.60 8.85 9.18
N LYS A 176 10.00 8.44 10.39
CA LYS A 176 10.84 7.25 10.61
C LYS A 176 10.15 5.94 10.20
N TYR A 177 8.84 5.83 10.45
CA TYR A 177 8.06 4.62 10.21
C TYR A 177 6.74 4.92 9.50
N GLU A 178 6.40 4.12 8.51
CA GLU A 178 5.10 4.07 7.85
C GLU A 178 4.40 2.76 8.24
N TYR A 179 3.10 2.83 8.54
CA TYR A 179 2.31 1.67 8.97
C TYR A 179 1.29 1.30 7.91
N GLY A 180 1.55 0.21 7.20
CA GLY A 180 0.79 -0.14 6.00
C GLY A 180 1.30 -1.41 5.34
N ASN A 181 1.08 -1.49 4.04
CA ASN A 181 1.52 -2.61 3.21
C ASN A 181 2.56 -2.10 2.20
N LYS A 182 3.58 -2.91 1.95
CA LYS A 182 4.54 -2.62 0.89
C LYS A 182 3.83 -2.82 -0.45
N VAL A 183 3.99 -1.89 -1.38
CA VAL A 183 3.44 -1.97 -2.73
C VAL A 183 4.58 -1.83 -3.72
N GLY A 184 4.70 -2.79 -4.63
CA GLY A 184 5.66 -2.76 -5.72
C GLY A 184 4.98 -2.34 -7.03
N LEU A 185 5.74 -1.70 -7.93
CA LEU A 185 5.23 -1.14 -9.18
C LEU A 185 6.18 -1.45 -10.33
N LEU A 186 5.64 -1.75 -11.52
CA LEU A 186 6.34 -1.76 -12.79
C LEU A 186 5.79 -0.66 -13.70
N LEU A 187 6.67 0.16 -14.25
CA LEU A 187 6.31 1.33 -15.03
C LEU A 187 7.02 1.32 -16.40
N ASN A 188 6.31 1.64 -17.46
CA ASN A 188 6.92 1.91 -18.76
C ASN A 188 7.73 3.23 -18.70
N PRO A 189 9.04 3.23 -19.00
CA PRO A 189 9.87 4.41 -18.93
C PRO A 189 9.54 5.46 -19.98
N LYS A 190 8.79 5.19 -21.04
CA LYS A 190 8.48 6.20 -22.08
C LYS A 190 7.24 7.01 -21.71
N ASN A 191 6.10 6.34 -21.61
CA ASN A 191 4.80 6.96 -21.38
C ASN A 191 4.33 6.92 -19.92
N LEU A 192 5.10 6.29 -19.02
CA LEU A 192 4.77 6.19 -17.59
C LEU A 192 3.44 5.44 -17.33
N VAL A 193 3.03 4.52 -18.20
CA VAL A 193 1.93 3.59 -17.93
C VAL A 193 2.40 2.53 -16.92
N ILE A 194 1.57 2.23 -15.92
CA ILE A 194 1.85 1.19 -14.92
C ILE A 194 1.45 -0.16 -15.52
N LEU A 195 2.40 -1.08 -15.60
CA LEU A 195 2.24 -2.40 -16.21
C LEU A 195 2.05 -3.51 -15.18
N GLY A 196 2.49 -3.29 -13.94
CA GLY A 196 2.31 -4.22 -12.84
C GLY A 196 2.23 -3.46 -11.53
N ILE A 197 1.40 -3.92 -10.62
CA ILE A 197 1.29 -3.40 -9.27
C ILE A 197 0.78 -4.49 -8.34
N ASP A 198 1.47 -4.68 -7.22
CA ASP A 198 1.07 -5.67 -6.23
C ASP A 198 1.36 -5.20 -4.82
N SER A 199 0.57 -5.68 -3.86
CA SER A 199 0.76 -5.40 -2.44
C SER A 199 1.28 -6.64 -1.72
N PHE A 200 2.22 -6.44 -0.82
CA PHE A 200 2.87 -7.51 -0.08
C PHE A 200 2.52 -7.45 1.40
N GLU A 201 2.40 -8.64 1.99
CA GLU A 201 2.27 -8.79 3.43
C GLU A 201 3.61 -8.66 4.12
N GLY A 202 3.60 -8.06 5.32
CA GLY A 202 4.81 -7.80 6.06
C GLY A 202 5.73 -6.78 5.38
N ASN A 203 7.03 -6.99 5.52
CA ASN A 203 8.07 -6.14 4.94
C ASN A 203 9.10 -7.02 4.22
N PRO A 204 8.75 -7.63 3.06
CA PRO A 204 9.70 -8.44 2.32
C PRO A 204 10.83 -7.58 1.78
N HIS A 205 12.01 -8.17 1.55
CA HIS A 205 13.09 -7.47 0.87
C HIS A 205 12.66 -7.04 -0.54
N ASP A 206 13.09 -5.86 -0.98
CA ASP A 206 12.63 -5.24 -2.23
C ASP A 206 12.90 -6.12 -3.46
N SER A 207 14.01 -6.87 -3.48
CA SER A 207 14.30 -7.85 -4.55
C SER A 207 13.22 -8.91 -4.73
N ASN A 208 12.53 -9.30 -3.64
CA ASN A 208 11.52 -10.36 -3.67
C ASN A 208 10.17 -9.85 -4.19
N THR A 209 10.03 -8.54 -4.41
CA THR A 209 8.82 -7.95 -4.96
C THR A 209 8.76 -8.00 -6.50
N ILE A 210 9.91 -8.21 -7.15
CA ILE A 210 10.03 -8.15 -8.61
C ILE A 210 9.37 -9.37 -9.28
N GLU A 211 9.62 -10.57 -8.75
CA GLU A 211 9.09 -11.81 -9.33
C GLU A 211 7.56 -11.89 -9.33
N PRO A 212 6.84 -11.53 -8.25
CA PRO A 212 5.38 -11.40 -8.28
C PRO A 212 4.87 -10.40 -9.32
N LEU A 213 5.51 -9.23 -9.44
CA LEU A 213 5.12 -8.22 -10.43
C LEU A 213 5.33 -8.69 -11.88
N LEU A 214 6.45 -9.38 -12.15
CA LEU A 214 6.70 -9.98 -13.46
C LEU A 214 5.69 -11.11 -13.75
N SER A 215 5.29 -11.88 -12.74
CA SER A 215 4.29 -12.94 -12.90
C SER A 215 2.91 -12.37 -13.17
N GLN A 216 2.52 -11.29 -12.49
CA GLN A 216 1.30 -10.55 -12.81
C GLN A 216 1.31 -10.04 -14.26
N MET A 217 2.42 -9.43 -14.69
CA MET A 217 2.57 -8.89 -16.04
C MET A 217 2.49 -9.99 -17.12
N GLU A 218 3.16 -11.13 -16.89
CA GLU A 218 3.09 -12.29 -17.78
C GLU A 218 1.66 -12.85 -17.85
N ASN A 219 0.99 -13.03 -16.72
CA ASN A 219 -0.38 -13.56 -16.68
C ASN A 219 -1.38 -12.63 -17.39
N ASN A 220 -1.23 -11.32 -17.25
CA ASN A 220 -2.19 -10.35 -17.82
C ASN A 220 -1.98 -10.09 -19.32
N PHE A 221 -0.73 -10.18 -19.79
CA PHE A 221 -0.35 -9.68 -21.12
C PHE A 221 0.45 -10.67 -21.97
N ASN A 222 0.79 -11.85 -21.44
CA ASN A 222 1.66 -12.83 -22.07
C ASN A 222 2.98 -12.21 -22.57
N TYR A 223 3.54 -11.29 -21.77
CA TYR A 223 4.71 -10.50 -22.14
C TYR A 223 5.60 -10.23 -20.92
N LEU A 224 6.91 -10.40 -21.12
CA LEU A 224 7.95 -10.01 -20.17
C LEU A 224 8.93 -9.01 -20.81
N PRO A 225 9.37 -7.99 -20.07
CA PRO A 225 10.40 -7.07 -20.55
C PRO A 225 11.76 -7.77 -20.60
N GLN A 226 12.72 -7.21 -21.34
CA GLN A 226 14.10 -7.68 -21.33
C GLN A 226 14.85 -7.24 -20.07
N GLU A 227 14.48 -6.08 -19.51
CA GLU A 227 15.17 -5.48 -18.37
C GLU A 227 14.22 -4.75 -17.42
N VAL A 228 14.41 -4.98 -16.12
CA VAL A 228 13.83 -4.18 -15.02
C VAL A 228 14.94 -3.30 -14.44
N VAL A 229 14.72 -1.99 -14.43
CA VAL A 229 15.63 -1.03 -13.80
C VAL A 229 15.11 -0.70 -12.41
N TYR A 230 15.90 -1.05 -11.40
CA TYR A 230 15.60 -0.83 -9.99
C TYR A 230 16.67 0.07 -9.37
N ASP A 231 16.39 0.68 -8.22
CA ASP A 231 17.41 1.29 -7.37
C ASP A 231 18.31 0.24 -6.68
N ARG A 232 19.11 0.65 -5.69
CA ARG A 232 20.00 -0.28 -4.96
C ARG A 232 19.23 -1.25 -4.04
N GLY A 233 18.00 -0.94 -3.64
CA GLY A 233 17.15 -1.81 -2.82
C GLY A 233 16.73 -3.09 -3.54
N GLY A 234 16.63 -3.03 -4.87
CA GLY A 234 16.35 -4.21 -5.72
C GLY A 234 17.52 -5.17 -5.90
N ARG A 235 18.63 -5.02 -5.14
CA ARG A 235 19.79 -5.91 -5.25
C ARG A 235 19.38 -7.34 -4.85
N GLY A 236 19.55 -8.28 -5.78
CA GLY A 236 19.20 -9.68 -5.61
C GLY A 236 19.69 -10.52 -6.79
N LYS A 237 18.88 -11.49 -7.21
CA LYS A 237 19.17 -12.32 -8.39
C LYS A 237 19.34 -11.43 -9.63
N PRO A 238 20.39 -11.63 -10.46
CA PRO A 238 20.62 -10.80 -11.64
C PRO A 238 19.58 -11.05 -12.74
N HIS A 239 18.96 -12.24 -12.77
CA HIS A 239 17.90 -12.59 -13.69
C HIS A 239 16.74 -13.22 -12.93
N ILE A 240 15.52 -12.87 -13.32
CA ILE A 240 14.26 -13.42 -12.79
C ILE A 240 13.36 -13.68 -13.99
N LYS A 241 12.91 -14.92 -14.20
CA LYS A 241 12.10 -15.32 -15.38
C LYS A 241 12.73 -14.89 -16.72
N GLY A 242 14.06 -14.98 -16.84
CA GLY A 242 14.80 -14.53 -18.02
C GLY A 242 14.98 -13.01 -18.16
N VAL A 243 14.38 -12.20 -17.27
CA VAL A 243 14.46 -10.74 -17.27
C VAL A 243 15.69 -10.26 -16.50
N LEU A 244 16.49 -9.37 -17.08
CA LEU A 244 17.66 -8.77 -16.43
C LEU A 244 17.24 -7.75 -15.36
N ILE A 245 17.78 -7.87 -14.14
CA ILE A 245 17.56 -6.92 -13.05
C ILE A 245 18.77 -5.99 -12.94
N SER A 246 18.59 -4.73 -13.35
CA SER A 246 19.62 -3.71 -13.36
C SER A 246 19.53 -2.78 -12.16
N THR A 247 20.57 -2.78 -11.34
CA THR A 247 20.74 -1.89 -10.18
C THR A 247 22.00 -1.02 -10.32
N PRO A 248 22.07 0.18 -9.72
CA PRO A 248 23.22 1.07 -9.87
C PRO A 248 24.49 0.44 -9.28
N LYS A 249 25.47 0.12 -10.13
CA LYS A 249 26.79 -0.41 -9.75
C LYS A 249 27.90 0.53 -10.23
N PRO A 250 29.03 0.62 -9.50
CA PRO A 250 30.20 1.32 -9.99
C PRO A 250 30.64 0.70 -11.32
N LEU A 251 30.88 1.55 -12.33
CA LEU A 251 31.46 1.09 -13.59
C LEU A 251 32.98 0.89 -13.41
N LYS A 252 33.56 -0.04 -14.18
CA LYS A 252 35.03 -0.22 -14.22
C LYS A 252 35.70 1.09 -14.65
N LYS A 253 36.91 1.35 -14.15
CA LYS A 253 37.69 2.57 -14.50
C LYS A 253 37.90 2.71 -16.01
N SER A 254 38.07 1.57 -16.71
CA SER A 254 38.20 1.46 -18.17
C SER A 254 36.91 1.66 -18.97
N ALA A 255 35.76 1.90 -18.33
CA ALA A 255 34.50 2.09 -19.05
C ALA A 255 34.55 3.35 -19.92
N SER A 256 34.19 3.19 -21.19
CA SER A 256 34.10 4.29 -22.16
C SER A 256 33.12 5.37 -21.70
N ALA A 257 33.35 6.62 -22.11
CA ALA A 257 32.43 7.74 -21.88
C ALA A 257 31.00 7.44 -22.34
N TYR A 258 30.85 6.68 -23.44
CA TYR A 258 29.55 6.23 -23.93
C TYR A 258 28.84 5.29 -22.93
N GLN A 259 29.55 4.30 -22.38
CA GLN A 259 29.01 3.35 -21.40
C GLN A 259 28.59 4.06 -20.11
N LYS A 260 29.41 5.03 -19.65
CA LYS A 260 29.09 5.89 -18.51
C LYS A 260 27.81 6.70 -18.76
N ARG A 261 27.68 7.32 -19.93
CA ARG A 261 26.48 8.10 -20.32
C ARG A 261 25.22 7.24 -20.42
N LYS A 262 25.30 6.07 -21.06
CA LYS A 262 24.17 5.12 -21.20
C LYS A 262 23.66 4.66 -19.84
N THR A 263 24.56 4.29 -18.93
CA THR A 263 24.25 3.88 -17.56
C THR A 263 23.62 5.01 -16.76
N ARG A 264 24.19 6.23 -16.84
CA ARG A 264 23.64 7.42 -16.17
C ARG A 264 22.24 7.77 -16.66
N ARG A 265 21.99 7.72 -17.98
CA ARG A 265 20.67 8.00 -18.57
C ARG A 265 19.62 7.00 -18.09
N LYS A 266 19.97 5.70 -18.06
CA LYS A 266 19.10 4.62 -17.57
C LYS A 266 18.63 4.87 -16.13
N PHE A 267 19.58 5.03 -15.20
CA PHE A 267 19.25 5.20 -13.79
C PHE A 267 18.64 6.58 -13.47
N ARG A 268 18.94 7.61 -14.26
CA ARG A 268 18.23 8.89 -14.18
C ARG A 268 16.77 8.73 -14.60
N ARG A 269 16.48 7.96 -15.66
CA ARG A 269 15.09 7.75 -16.08
C ARG A 269 14.27 7.01 -15.04
N ARG A 270 14.88 6.09 -14.28
CA ARG A 270 14.23 5.43 -13.13
C ARG A 270 13.65 6.42 -12.11
N ALA A 271 14.25 7.61 -11.94
CA ALA A 271 13.71 8.64 -11.05
C ALA A 271 12.31 9.14 -11.44
N ALA A 272 11.85 8.88 -12.66
CA ALA A 272 10.49 9.21 -13.08
C ALA A 272 9.41 8.43 -12.30
N ILE A 273 9.74 7.33 -11.62
CA ILE A 273 8.77 6.57 -10.81
C ILE A 273 8.38 7.31 -9.52
N GLU A 274 9.27 8.15 -8.97
CA GLU A 274 9.03 8.87 -7.71
C GLU A 274 7.86 9.86 -7.83
N PRO A 275 7.79 10.73 -8.87
CA PRO A 275 6.60 11.55 -9.12
C PRO A 275 5.32 10.73 -9.33
N VAL A 276 5.40 9.58 -10.02
CA VAL A 276 4.23 8.71 -10.23
C VAL A 276 3.72 8.17 -8.91
N ILE A 277 4.61 7.68 -8.03
CA ILE A 277 4.26 7.26 -6.67
C ILE A 277 3.65 8.43 -5.88
N GLY A 278 4.19 9.64 -6.04
CA GLY A 278 3.63 10.88 -5.47
C GLY A 278 2.17 11.07 -5.86
N HIS A 279 1.88 11.10 -7.16
CA HIS A 279 0.53 11.23 -7.69
C HIS A 279 -0.40 10.09 -7.27
N LEU A 280 0.08 8.83 -7.31
CA LEU A 280 -0.70 7.70 -6.83
C LEU A 280 -1.13 7.90 -5.37
N LYS A 281 -0.22 8.45 -4.54
CA LYS A 281 -0.51 8.71 -3.12
C LYS A 281 -1.49 9.85 -2.90
N THR A 282 -1.30 10.98 -3.56
CA THR A 282 -2.09 12.22 -3.34
C THR A 282 -3.40 12.21 -4.10
N ASP A 283 -3.37 11.84 -5.38
CA ASP A 283 -4.46 12.08 -6.33
C ASP A 283 -5.32 10.82 -6.52
N PHE A 284 -4.69 9.63 -6.46
CA PHE A 284 -5.37 8.35 -6.69
C PHE A 284 -5.57 7.50 -5.43
N ARG A 285 -5.56 8.14 -4.25
CA ARG A 285 -5.92 7.54 -2.95
C ARG A 285 -5.05 6.34 -2.51
N MET A 286 -3.86 6.17 -3.07
CA MET A 286 -2.90 5.16 -2.59
C MET A 286 -2.17 5.60 -1.32
N GLY A 287 -2.28 6.87 -0.91
CA GLY A 287 -1.60 7.38 0.29
C GLY A 287 -2.11 6.72 1.57
N LYS A 288 -3.39 6.35 1.58
CA LYS A 288 -4.04 5.74 2.73
C LYS A 288 -5.15 4.78 2.29
N ASN A 289 -5.05 3.52 2.69
CA ASN A 289 -6.03 2.48 2.39
C ASN A 289 -7.19 2.51 3.39
N TYR A 290 -8.37 2.92 2.91
CA TYR A 290 -9.62 2.96 3.67
C TYR A 290 -10.43 1.66 3.59
N LEU A 291 -10.09 0.78 2.64
CA LEU A 291 -10.80 -0.48 2.43
C LEU A 291 -10.53 -1.46 3.58
N ASN A 292 -11.49 -2.35 3.86
CA ASN A 292 -11.36 -3.38 4.88
C ASN A 292 -11.12 -4.76 4.25
N GLY A 293 -10.45 -5.65 4.98
CA GLY A 293 -10.12 -7.02 4.53
C GLY A 293 -8.64 -7.19 4.14
N ARG A 294 -8.17 -8.44 4.14
CA ARG A 294 -6.76 -8.79 3.88
C ARG A 294 -6.31 -8.50 2.45
N ASN A 295 -7.21 -8.68 1.48
CA ASN A 295 -7.03 -8.33 0.06
C ASN A 295 -7.14 -6.81 -0.23
N SER A 296 -7.56 -6.01 0.76
CA SER A 296 -7.85 -4.60 0.56
C SER A 296 -6.66 -3.76 0.10
N PRO A 297 -5.39 -4.01 0.54
CA PRO A 297 -4.27 -3.21 0.07
C PRO A 297 -4.01 -3.37 -1.43
N LYS A 298 -4.10 -4.62 -1.92
CA LYS A 298 -3.94 -4.96 -3.34
C LYS A 298 -5.01 -4.31 -4.19
N ILE A 299 -6.27 -4.43 -3.79
CA ILE A 299 -7.40 -3.81 -4.50
C ILE A 299 -7.23 -2.29 -4.57
N ASN A 300 -6.86 -1.63 -3.46
CA ASN A 300 -6.64 -0.19 -3.46
C ASN A 300 -5.46 0.23 -4.36
N ALA A 301 -4.41 -0.58 -4.40
CA ALA A 301 -3.26 -0.35 -5.29
C ALA A 301 -3.67 -0.49 -6.77
N LEU A 302 -4.32 -1.59 -7.14
CA LEU A 302 -4.80 -1.83 -8.51
C LEU A 302 -5.73 -0.72 -9.01
N LEU A 303 -6.67 -0.26 -8.17
CA LEU A 303 -7.57 0.84 -8.51
C LEU A 303 -6.82 2.17 -8.67
N ALA A 304 -5.84 2.45 -7.81
CA ALA A 304 -5.02 3.65 -7.95
C ALA A 304 -4.21 3.64 -9.26
N ALA A 305 -3.61 2.50 -9.60
CA ALA A 305 -2.88 2.32 -10.86
C ALA A 305 -3.79 2.41 -12.09
N THR A 306 -5.00 1.84 -12.00
CA THR A 306 -6.04 1.96 -13.02
C THR A 306 -6.37 3.43 -13.27
N GLY A 307 -6.63 4.20 -12.21
CA GLY A 307 -6.92 5.64 -12.31
C GLY A 307 -5.78 6.41 -12.99
N TRP A 308 -4.53 6.11 -12.62
CA TRP A 308 -3.36 6.70 -13.28
C TRP A 308 -3.29 6.35 -14.77
N ASN A 309 -3.46 5.07 -15.13
CA ASN A 309 -3.42 4.61 -16.52
C ASN A 309 -4.52 5.24 -17.38
N LEU A 310 -5.74 5.39 -16.83
CA LEU A 310 -6.84 6.08 -17.51
C LEU A 310 -6.53 7.57 -17.69
N LYS A 311 -5.95 8.23 -16.69
CA LYS A 311 -5.49 9.63 -16.80
C LYS A 311 -4.44 9.78 -17.91
N LYS A 312 -3.49 8.84 -18.03
CA LYS A 312 -2.52 8.82 -19.13
C LYS A 312 -3.18 8.63 -20.50
N MET A 313 -4.23 7.81 -20.58
CA MET A 313 -4.99 7.63 -21.82
C MET A 313 -5.73 8.92 -22.21
N MET A 314 -6.38 9.58 -21.25
CA MET A 314 -7.06 10.85 -21.48
C MET A 314 -6.09 11.95 -21.97
N GLU A 315 -4.87 12.02 -21.40
CA GLU A 315 -3.83 12.94 -21.88
C GLU A 315 -3.43 12.66 -23.33
N LYS A 316 -3.28 11.39 -23.71
CA LYS A 316 -2.98 10.98 -25.10
C LYS A 316 -4.10 11.40 -26.05
N LEU A 317 -5.35 11.04 -25.73
CA LEU A 317 -6.52 11.41 -26.53
C LEU A 317 -6.67 12.92 -26.68
N LYS A 318 -6.42 13.70 -25.62
CA LYS A 318 -6.45 15.17 -25.67
C LYS A 318 -5.40 15.71 -26.65
N GLN A 319 -4.20 15.14 -26.68
CA GLN A 319 -3.14 15.54 -27.61
C GLN A 319 -3.48 15.20 -29.06
N GLU A 320 -4.04 14.01 -29.30
CA GLU A 320 -4.47 13.57 -30.63
C GLU A 320 -5.61 14.45 -31.18
N LEU A 321 -6.61 14.75 -30.34
CA LEU A 321 -7.70 15.66 -30.71
C LEU A 321 -7.21 17.08 -30.98
N LEU A 322 -6.27 17.58 -30.19
CA LEU A 322 -5.66 18.89 -30.42
C LEU A 322 -4.90 18.92 -31.76
N HIS A 323 -4.15 17.85 -32.06
CA HIS A 323 -3.43 17.75 -33.33
C HIS A 323 -4.39 17.70 -34.52
N LEU A 324 -5.46 16.90 -34.44
CA LEU A 324 -6.52 16.84 -35.45
C LEU A 324 -7.18 18.21 -35.66
N TYR A 325 -7.53 18.90 -34.57
CA TYR A 325 -8.12 20.23 -34.63
C TYR A 325 -7.20 21.23 -35.34
N LEU A 326 -5.90 21.24 -35.01
CA LEU A 326 -4.92 22.11 -35.66
C LEU A 326 -4.77 21.77 -37.15
N LEU A 327 -4.70 20.50 -37.52
CA LEU A 327 -4.64 20.06 -38.91
C LEU A 327 -5.87 20.51 -39.72
N LEU A 328 -7.07 20.33 -39.17
CA LEU A 328 -8.32 20.75 -39.83
C LEU A 328 -8.37 22.27 -40.00
N LYS A 329 -7.97 23.03 -38.98
CA LYS A 329 -7.90 24.49 -39.03
C LYS A 329 -6.91 24.98 -40.09
N THR A 330 -5.73 24.37 -40.18
CA THR A 330 -4.74 24.70 -41.20
C THR A 330 -5.25 24.40 -42.61
N ARG A 331 -5.87 23.23 -42.84
CA ARG A 331 -6.46 22.90 -44.15
C ARG A 331 -7.60 23.84 -44.53
N TYR A 332 -8.46 24.20 -43.58
CA TYR A 332 -9.53 25.17 -43.80
C TYR A 332 -8.97 26.55 -44.17
N PHE A 333 -7.93 27.02 -43.47
CA PHE A 333 -7.27 28.29 -43.79
C PHE A 333 -6.68 28.31 -45.21
N TYR A 334 -5.97 27.24 -45.63
CA TYR A 334 -5.46 27.13 -47.00
C TYR A 334 -6.56 27.01 -48.05
N PHE A 335 -7.68 26.35 -47.74
CA PHE A 335 -8.82 26.28 -48.66
C PHE A 335 -9.42 27.68 -48.93
N PHE A 336 -9.57 28.52 -47.89
CA PHE A 336 -10.08 29.89 -48.06
C PHE A 336 -9.08 30.84 -48.75
N LEU A 337 -7.78 30.70 -48.50
CA LEU A 337 -6.76 31.43 -49.24
C LEU A 337 -6.82 31.13 -50.75
N ASN A 338 -6.97 29.85 -51.11
CA ASN A 338 -7.06 29.42 -52.51
C ASN A 338 -8.39 29.77 -53.20
N LEU A 339 -9.44 30.14 -52.45
CA LEU A 339 -10.72 30.63 -52.98
C LEU A 339 -10.74 32.17 -53.14
N SER A 340 -9.79 32.86 -52.51
CA SER A 340 -9.67 34.33 -52.52
C SER A 340 -8.58 34.83 -53.48
N SER A 341 -7.97 33.92 -54.24
CA SER A 341 -7.05 34.16 -55.35
C SER A 341 -7.66 33.57 -56.61
#